data_AF-A0A160PCL6-F1
#
_entry.id   AF-A0A160PCL6-F1
#
_cell.length_a   1.000
_cell.length_b   1.000
_cell.length_c   1.000
_cell.angle_alpha   90.00
_cell.angle_beta   90.00
_cell.angle_gamma   90.00
#
_symmetry.space_group_name_H-M   'P 1'
#
loop_
_entity.id
_entity.type
_entity.pdbx_description
1 polymer ?
#
loop_
_entity_poly.entity_id
_entity_poly.type
_entity_poly.pdbx_seq_one_letter_code
_entity_poly.pdbx_strand_id
1 'polypeptide(L)'
;MPEVVTVPTSTRVPWNRGRIVGPKPPLKPKHIWALRTRLQLANWTRDLALFNLAVDSKLRGCDLVGLRVSDIYLGDAVRLRATVCQRKSGRPVPFEITEPTREALAAWLTTRRLKAGDWLFPSRSRHGEHLTTRHYSRLVDR
;
A
#
# COMPACT_ATOMS: atom_id res chain seq x y z
N MET A 1 -35.97 34.95 -37.91
CA MET A 1 -34.74 34.88 -37.07
C MET A 1 -35.16 34.35 -35.71
N PRO A 2 -34.94 33.08 -35.35
CA PRO A 2 -35.29 32.61 -34.01
C PRO A 2 -34.17 32.94 -33.03
N GLU A 3 -34.57 33.50 -31.89
CA GLU A 3 -33.75 33.95 -30.78
C GLU A 3 -33.18 32.73 -30.04
N VAL A 4 -31.85 32.64 -29.95
CA VAL A 4 -31.14 31.56 -29.26
C VAL A 4 -31.18 31.84 -27.76
N VAL A 5 -32.08 31.17 -27.04
CA VAL A 5 -32.11 31.19 -25.58
C VAL A 5 -30.88 30.46 -25.04
N THR A 6 -29.90 31.20 -24.54
CA THR A 6 -28.75 30.66 -23.82
C THR A 6 -29.17 30.28 -22.39
N VAL A 7 -29.35 28.97 -22.17
CA VAL A 7 -29.62 28.42 -20.84
C VAL A 7 -28.40 28.67 -19.94
N PRO A 8 -28.54 29.31 -18.77
CA PRO A 8 -27.40 29.60 -17.91
C PRO A 8 -26.79 28.30 -17.41
N THR A 9 -25.51 28.10 -17.73
CA THR A 9 -24.73 26.95 -17.29
C THR A 9 -24.67 26.96 -15.76
N SER A 10 -25.30 25.96 -15.13
CA SER A 10 -25.17 25.68 -13.70
C SER A 10 -23.71 25.81 -13.27
N THR A 11 -23.42 26.79 -12.40
CA THR A 11 -22.08 27.00 -11.86
C THR A 11 -21.74 25.80 -10.99
N ARG A 12 -20.94 24.86 -11.52
CA ARG A 12 -20.47 23.70 -10.75
C ARG A 12 -19.74 24.19 -9.51
N VAL A 13 -20.36 23.99 -8.36
CA VAL A 13 -19.76 24.27 -7.06
C VAL A 13 -18.68 23.22 -6.80
N PRO A 14 -17.42 23.60 -6.53
CA PRO A 14 -16.39 22.66 -6.14
C PRO A 14 -16.80 21.87 -4.90
N TRP A 15 -16.53 20.56 -4.86
CA TRP A 15 -16.87 19.67 -3.73
C TRP A 15 -16.30 20.12 -2.38
N ASN A 16 -15.29 20.99 -2.42
CA ASN A 16 -14.56 21.54 -1.28
C ASN A 16 -14.91 23.00 -0.96
N ARG A 17 -15.90 23.63 -1.61
CA ARG A 17 -16.26 25.02 -1.32
C ARG A 17 -16.65 25.15 0.16
N GLY A 18 -15.99 26.04 0.90
CA GLY A 18 -16.21 26.26 2.33
C GLY A 18 -15.56 25.23 3.27
N ARG A 19 -14.76 24.28 2.75
CA ARG A 19 -14.03 23.30 3.56
C ARG A 19 -12.55 23.65 3.60
N ILE A 20 -11.95 23.67 4.80
CA ILE A 20 -10.49 23.69 4.94
C ILE A 20 -9.96 22.32 4.51
N VAL A 21 -9.48 22.22 3.28
CA VAL A 21 -8.85 21.00 2.76
C VAL A 21 -7.35 21.11 2.98
N GLY A 22 -6.87 20.42 4.02
CA GLY A 22 -5.46 20.31 4.34
C GLY A 22 -4.93 18.89 4.15
N PRO A 23 -3.62 18.69 4.38
CA PRO A 23 -3.03 17.35 4.42
C PRO A 23 -3.78 16.45 5.41
N LYS A 24 -4.00 15.17 5.03
CA LYS A 24 -4.56 14.18 5.97
C LYS A 24 -3.59 14.03 7.15
N PRO A 25 -4.06 14.10 8.41
CA PRO A 25 -3.19 13.96 9.56
C PRO A 25 -2.52 12.58 9.56
N PRO A 26 -1.24 12.49 10.01
CA PRO A 26 -0.54 11.21 10.09
C PRO A 26 -1.18 10.28 11.12
N LEU A 27 -0.98 8.98 10.94
CA LEU A 27 -1.41 7.99 11.93
C LEU A 27 -0.62 8.16 13.23
N LYS A 28 -1.33 8.13 14.37
CA LYS A 28 -0.72 8.10 15.70
C LYS A 28 -0.27 6.66 16.03
N PRO A 29 0.76 6.46 16.88
CA PRO A 29 1.20 5.12 17.30
C PRO A 29 0.05 4.24 17.81
N LYS A 30 -0.89 4.81 18.59
CA LYS A 30 -2.10 4.10 19.04
C LYS A 30 -2.99 3.58 17.91
N HIS A 31 -3.07 4.30 16.79
CA HIS A 31 -3.85 3.86 15.62
C HIS A 31 -3.14 2.71 14.91
N ILE A 32 -1.82 2.78 14.78
CA ILE A 32 -1.00 1.71 14.18
C ILE A 32 -1.14 0.42 14.99
N TRP A 33 -1.04 0.53 16.32
CA TRP A 33 -1.22 -0.59 17.22
C TRP A 33 -2.61 -1.21 17.08
N ALA A 34 -3.67 -0.40 17.16
CA ALA A 34 -5.05 -0.88 17.02
C ALA A 34 -5.31 -1.58 15.68
N LEU A 35 -4.79 -1.04 14.56
CA LEU A 35 -4.90 -1.66 13.24
C LEU A 35 -4.15 -3.00 13.19
N ARG A 36 -2.92 -3.06 13.72
CA ARG A 36 -2.13 -4.30 13.78
C ARG A 36 -2.86 -5.38 14.57
N THR A 37 -3.37 -5.05 15.76
CA THR A 37 -4.13 -5.97 16.60
C THR A 37 -5.38 -6.47 15.88
N ARG A 38 -6.14 -5.59 15.23
CA ARG A 38 -7.34 -5.99 14.47
C ARG A 38 -7.01 -6.97 13.34
N LEU A 39 -5.94 -6.71 12.57
CA LEU A 39 -5.50 -7.57 11.48
C LEU A 39 -5.00 -8.93 11.97
N GLN A 40 -4.31 -8.97 13.11
CA GLN A 40 -3.86 -10.20 13.76
C GLN A 40 -5.05 -11.05 14.24
N LEU A 41 -6.01 -10.45 14.96
CA LEU A 41 -7.20 -11.15 15.46
C LEU A 41 -8.07 -11.69 14.32
N ALA A 42 -8.14 -10.98 13.19
CA ALA A 42 -8.85 -11.43 12.00
C ALA A 42 -8.08 -12.48 11.17
N ASN A 43 -6.84 -12.80 11.54
CA ASN A 43 -5.93 -13.67 10.81
C ASN A 43 -5.74 -13.27 9.33
N TRP A 44 -5.76 -11.96 9.05
CA TRP A 44 -5.56 -11.43 7.69
C TRP A 44 -4.07 -11.30 7.38
N THR A 45 -3.41 -12.44 7.21
CA THR A 45 -1.94 -12.54 7.07
C THR A 45 -1.35 -11.64 5.99
N ARG A 46 -1.96 -11.63 4.79
CA ARG A 46 -1.54 -10.77 3.67
C ARG A 46 -1.61 -9.29 4.03
N ASP A 47 -2.74 -8.88 4.61
CA ASP A 47 -3.04 -7.47 4.85
C ASP A 47 -2.21 -6.96 6.04
N LEU A 48 -1.95 -7.82 7.04
CA LEU A 48 -1.00 -7.58 8.11
C LEU A 48 0.43 -7.37 7.59
N ALA A 49 0.91 -8.27 6.72
CA ALA A 49 2.24 -8.17 6.13
C ALA A 49 2.39 -6.89 5.29
N LEU A 50 1.38 -6.57 4.48
CA LEU A 50 1.34 -5.36 3.67
C LEU A 50 1.32 -4.09 4.53
N PHE A 51 0.50 -4.05 5.57
CA PHE A 51 0.41 -2.92 6.48
C PHE A 51 1.71 -2.67 7.23
N ASN A 52 2.29 -3.73 7.82
CA ASN A 52 3.55 -3.66 8.55
C ASN A 52 4.69 -3.16 7.65
N LEU A 53 4.80 -3.71 6.44
CA LEU A 53 5.82 -3.28 5.48
C LEU A 53 5.62 -1.83 5.00
N ALA A 54 4.38 -1.38 4.85
CA ALA A 54 4.07 0.01 4.49
C ALA A 54 4.54 1.00 5.56
N VAL A 55 4.33 0.68 6.84
CA VAL A 55 4.74 1.52 7.99
C VAL A 55 6.26 1.61 8.10
N ASP A 56 6.93 0.47 7.97
CA ASP A 56 8.38 0.38 8.09
C ASP A 56 9.08 1.11 6.93
N SER A 57 8.69 0.77 5.69
CA SER A 57 9.35 1.25 4.48
C SER A 57 8.98 2.67 4.06
N LYS A 58 7.76 3.13 4.42
CA LYS A 58 7.20 4.44 4.02
C LYS A 58 7.23 4.66 2.50
N LEU A 59 7.21 3.58 1.73
CA LEU A 59 7.19 3.63 0.28
C LEU A 59 5.86 4.20 -0.24
N ARG A 60 5.90 4.72 -1.46
CA ARG A 60 4.68 5.09 -2.19
C ARG A 60 3.88 3.82 -2.45
N GLY A 61 2.55 3.92 -2.44
CA GLY A 61 1.69 2.75 -2.67
C GLY A 61 2.04 1.99 -3.96
N CYS A 62 2.40 2.68 -5.04
CA CYS A 62 2.81 2.05 -6.29
C CYS A 62 4.15 1.31 -6.24
N ASP A 63 5.08 1.76 -5.38
CA ASP A 63 6.38 1.12 -5.18
C ASP A 63 6.22 -0.08 -4.24
N LEU A 64 5.42 0.07 -3.18
CA LEU A 64 5.10 -0.99 -2.21
C LEU A 64 4.44 -2.20 -2.88
N VAL A 65 3.38 -1.99 -3.66
CA VAL A 65 2.70 -3.10 -4.35
C VAL A 65 3.55 -3.72 -5.45
N GLY A 66 4.55 -2.98 -5.96
CA GLY A 66 5.46 -3.44 -7.00
C GLY A 66 6.69 -4.18 -6.47
N LEU A 67 6.75 -4.50 -5.18
CA LEU A 67 7.86 -5.27 -4.62
C LEU A 67 7.81 -6.75 -5.04
N ARG A 68 8.98 -7.33 -5.28
CA ARG A 68 9.18 -8.77 -5.42
C ARG A 68 9.66 -9.39 -4.13
N VAL A 69 9.50 -10.70 -4.02
CA VAL A 69 10.02 -11.46 -2.87
C VAL A 69 11.55 -11.28 -2.77
N SER A 70 12.26 -11.28 -3.89
CA SER A 70 13.72 -11.06 -3.95
C SER A 70 14.20 -9.71 -3.37
N ASP A 71 13.33 -8.70 -3.30
CA ASP A 71 13.71 -7.36 -2.82
C ASP A 71 13.87 -7.35 -1.29
N ILE A 72 13.13 -8.23 -0.60
CA ILE A 72 13.06 -8.29 0.87
C ILE A 72 13.58 -9.60 1.45
N TYR A 73 13.77 -10.64 0.63
CA TYR A 73 14.22 -11.97 1.06
C TYR A 73 15.65 -12.24 0.59
N LEU A 74 16.43 -12.98 1.38
CA LEU A 74 17.75 -13.48 0.99
C LEU A 74 17.95 -14.88 1.57
N GLY A 75 18.23 -15.85 0.70
CA GLY A 75 18.34 -17.25 1.11
C GLY A 75 17.02 -17.73 1.70
N ASP A 76 17.05 -18.09 2.99
CA ASP A 76 15.91 -18.64 3.73
C ASP A 76 15.32 -17.67 4.76
N ALA A 77 15.67 -16.37 4.74
CA ALA A 77 15.14 -15.40 5.68
C ALA A 77 14.79 -14.03 5.06
N VAL A 78 13.86 -13.31 5.72
CA VAL A 78 13.59 -11.91 5.44
C VAL A 78 14.78 -11.05 5.91
N ARG A 79 15.25 -10.15 5.05
CA ARG A 79 16.38 -9.26 5.36
C ARG A 79 16.04 -8.33 6.52
N LEU A 80 17.05 -7.94 7.30
CA LEU A 80 16.91 -6.88 8.32
C LEU A 80 16.71 -5.50 7.69
N ARG A 81 17.31 -5.29 6.51
CA ARG A 81 17.24 -4.06 5.72
C ARG A 81 17.01 -4.38 4.25
N ALA A 82 16.21 -3.56 3.59
CA ALA A 82 15.98 -3.63 2.16
C ALA A 82 16.20 -2.25 1.54
N THR A 83 16.58 -2.22 0.27
CA THR A 83 16.78 -0.98 -0.49
C THR A 83 15.95 -1.07 -1.75
N VAL A 84 15.06 -0.10 -1.95
CA VAL A 84 14.13 -0.07 -3.09
C VAL A 84 14.28 1.26 -3.82
N CYS A 85 14.45 1.21 -5.14
CA CYS A 85 14.46 2.41 -5.97
C CYS A 85 13.04 2.94 -6.17
N GLN A 86 12.75 4.15 -5.69
CA GLN A 86 11.43 4.76 -5.90
C GLN A 86 11.24 5.13 -7.37
N ARG A 87 10.11 4.72 -7.97
CA ARG A 87 9.85 4.97 -9.39
C ARG A 87 9.82 6.45 -9.74
N LYS A 88 9.28 7.28 -8.86
CA LYS A 88 9.12 8.72 -9.13
C LYS A 88 10.47 9.46 -9.20
N SER A 89 11.39 9.15 -8.29
CA SER A 89 12.63 9.90 -8.12
C SER A 89 13.86 9.18 -8.65
N GLY A 90 13.76 7.88 -8.95
CA GLY A 90 14.90 7.03 -9.31
C GLY A 90 15.88 6.80 -8.17
N ARG A 91 15.59 7.29 -6.95
CA ARG A 91 16.52 7.23 -5.82
C ARG A 91 16.34 5.93 -5.03
N PRO A 92 17.43 5.25 -4.63
CA PRO A 92 17.36 4.13 -3.72
C PRO A 92 16.96 4.62 -2.33
N VAL A 93 15.99 3.95 -1.71
CA VAL A 93 15.53 4.21 -0.36
C VAL A 93 15.79 2.96 0.48
N PRO A 94 16.81 2.99 1.37
CA PRO A 94 17.00 1.94 2.35
C PRO A 94 15.96 2.08 3.47
N PHE A 95 15.47 0.96 3.97
CA PHE A 95 14.61 0.90 5.14
C PHE A 95 14.88 -0.37 5.95
N GLU A 96 14.57 -0.30 7.23
CA GLU A 96 14.60 -1.44 8.14
C GLU A 96 13.30 -2.20 8.08
N ILE A 97 13.37 -3.52 8.11
CA ILE A 97 12.22 -4.39 8.25
C ILE A 97 12.21 -4.83 9.70
N THR A 98 11.25 -4.38 10.50
CA THR A 98 11.18 -4.71 11.94
C THR A 98 10.84 -6.19 12.15
N GLU A 99 11.14 -6.74 13.34
CA GLU A 99 10.83 -8.14 13.66
C GLU A 99 9.35 -8.51 13.42
N PRO A 100 8.36 -7.71 13.89
CA PRO A 100 6.95 -8.02 13.64
C PRO A 100 6.59 -8.03 12.14
N THR A 101 7.31 -7.24 11.34
CA THR A 101 7.14 -7.23 9.89
C THR A 101 7.74 -8.47 9.25
N ARG A 102 8.92 -8.92 9.71
CA ARG A 102 9.55 -10.16 9.24
C ARG A 102 8.68 -11.38 9.54
N GLU A 103 8.15 -11.49 10.74
CA GLU A 103 7.24 -12.57 11.13
C GLU A 103 5.98 -12.60 10.24
N ALA A 104 5.34 -11.44 10.05
CA ALA A 104 4.16 -11.33 9.19
C ALA A 104 4.46 -11.66 7.72
N LEU A 105 5.62 -11.23 7.22
CA LEU A 105 6.07 -11.54 5.85
C LEU A 105 6.36 -13.03 5.69
N ALA A 106 7.05 -13.66 6.64
CA ALA A 106 7.31 -15.09 6.62
C ALA A 106 6.01 -15.89 6.61
N ALA A 107 5.07 -15.57 7.50
CA ALA A 107 3.75 -16.21 7.54
C ALA A 107 2.99 -16.06 6.19
N TRP A 108 3.04 -14.88 5.57
CA TRP A 108 2.42 -14.64 4.27
C TRP A 108 3.06 -15.45 3.14
N LEU A 109 4.40 -15.46 3.07
CA LEU A 109 5.17 -16.21 2.08
C LEU A 109 4.89 -17.72 2.18
N THR A 110 4.86 -18.26 3.40
CA THR A 110 4.51 -19.67 3.66
C THR A 110 3.08 -19.99 3.26
N THR A 111 2.11 -19.15 3.65
CA THR A 111 0.69 -19.35 3.33
C THR A 111 0.46 -19.38 1.82
N ARG A 112 1.12 -18.48 1.07
CA ARG A 112 0.92 -18.33 -0.37
C ARG A 112 1.86 -19.20 -1.21
N ARG A 113 2.92 -19.76 -0.62
CA ARG A 113 4.00 -20.53 -1.26
C ARG A 113 4.71 -19.74 -2.36
N LEU A 114 5.04 -18.48 -2.07
CA LEU A 114 5.69 -17.58 -3.03
C LEU A 114 7.18 -17.88 -3.18
N LYS A 115 7.69 -17.74 -4.39
CA LYS A 115 9.10 -17.89 -4.77
C LYS A 115 9.76 -16.52 -4.95
N ALA A 116 11.10 -16.49 -4.97
CA ALA A 116 11.88 -15.26 -5.10
C ALA A 116 11.49 -14.37 -6.30
N GLY A 117 11.13 -14.98 -7.43
CA GLY A 117 10.73 -14.27 -8.65
C GLY A 117 9.30 -13.72 -8.64
N ASP A 118 8.49 -14.12 -7.67
CA ASP A 118 7.09 -13.72 -7.59
C ASP A 118 6.95 -12.29 -7.05
N TRP A 119 5.82 -11.66 -7.38
CA TRP A 119 5.39 -10.45 -6.69
C TRP A 119 5.13 -10.75 -5.23
N LEU A 120 5.59 -9.87 -4.34
CA LEU A 120 5.37 -10.01 -2.91
C LEU A 120 3.87 -9.99 -2.58
N PHE A 121 3.12 -9.15 -3.28
CA PHE A 121 1.67 -9.07 -3.20
C PHE A 121 1.05 -9.31 -4.59
N PRO A 122 0.84 -10.57 -5.00
CA PRO A 122 0.26 -10.89 -6.30
C PRO A 122 -1.21 -10.47 -6.37
N SER A 123 -1.66 -10.08 -7.56
CA SER A 123 -3.06 -9.79 -7.83
C SER A 123 -3.91 -11.05 -7.71
N ARG A 124 -5.14 -10.90 -7.22
CA ARG A 124 -6.14 -11.99 -7.17
C ARG A 124 -6.88 -12.16 -8.49
N SER A 125 -6.96 -11.12 -9.31
CA SER A 125 -7.76 -11.10 -10.55
C SER A 125 -6.93 -11.10 -11.83
N ARG A 126 -5.64 -10.72 -11.75
CA ARG A 126 -4.75 -10.64 -12.90
C ARG A 126 -3.54 -11.54 -12.65
N HIS A 127 -3.54 -12.72 -13.26
CA HIS A 127 -2.44 -13.67 -13.11
C HIS A 127 -1.12 -13.06 -13.61
N GLY A 128 -0.04 -13.28 -12.87
CA GLY A 128 1.29 -12.74 -13.20
C GLY A 128 1.49 -11.26 -12.87
N GLU A 129 0.46 -10.53 -12.45
CA GLU A 129 0.56 -9.13 -12.03
C GLU A 129 0.59 -8.97 -10.50
N HIS A 130 1.12 -7.85 -10.04
CA HIS A 130 1.04 -7.45 -8.63
C HIS A 130 -0.31 -6.80 -8.28
N LEU A 131 -0.57 -6.64 -6.99
CA LEU A 131 -1.72 -5.91 -6.46
C LEU A 131 -1.81 -4.52 -7.10
N THR A 132 -2.97 -4.16 -7.65
CA THR A 132 -3.13 -2.84 -8.25
C THR A 132 -3.17 -1.75 -7.19
N THR A 133 -2.63 -0.57 -7.49
CA THR A 133 -2.70 0.60 -6.59
C THR A 133 -4.14 0.95 -6.21
N ARG A 134 -5.11 0.73 -7.11
CA ARG A 134 -6.54 0.95 -6.83
C ARG A 134 -7.10 -0.04 -5.82
N HIS A 135 -6.71 -1.31 -5.90
CA HIS A 135 -7.10 -2.31 -4.90
C HIS A 135 -6.44 -1.96 -3.56
N TYR A 136 -5.16 -1.61 -3.54
CA TYR A 136 -4.48 -1.14 -2.35
C TYR A 136 -5.20 0.06 -1.69
N SER A 137 -5.57 1.10 -2.44
CA SER A 137 -6.32 2.24 -1.89
C SER A 137 -7.62 1.79 -1.22
N ARG A 138 -8.40 0.93 -1.88
CA ARG A 138 -9.66 0.41 -1.33
C ARG A 138 -9.48 -0.41 -0.06
N LEU A 139 -8.31 -1.01 0.14
CA LEU A 139 -7.98 -1.75 1.35
C LEU A 139 -7.69 -0.81 2.53
N VAL A 140 -7.06 0.34 2.25
CA VAL A 140 -6.74 1.37 3.25
C VAL A 140 -7.97 2.23 3.60
N ASP A 141 -8.92 2.35 2.68
CA ASP A 141 -10.15 3.16 2.87
C ASP A 141 -11.29 2.43 3.61
N ARG A 142 -11.08 1.16 4.02
CA ARG A 142 -12.04 0.33 4.78
C ARG A 142 -11.80 0.41 6.28
#